data_AF-A0A0G4GYE5-F1
#
_entry.id   AF-A0A0G4GYE5-F1
#
_cell.length_a   1.000
_cell.length_b   1.000
_cell.length_c   1.000
_cell.angle_alpha   90.00
_cell.angle_beta   90.00
_cell.angle_gamma   90.00
#
_symmetry.space_group_name_H-M   'P 1'
#
loop_
_entity.id
_entity.type
_entity.pdbx_description
1 polymer ?
#
loop_
_entity_poly.entity_id
_entity_poly.type
_entity_poly.pdbx_seq_one_letter_code
_entity_poly.pdbx_strand_id
1 'polypeptide(L)'
;MVSLRPYSSPLVLGSSILLLQHLRRFNTSALTMNGGPPTHALPQKRPRTSQWLWQKCRRRALKSLYHPWVLRLGASVLARESYVEFMRQDAFFLEIFAKAYAHALCKCPPGDVEGIRAFNALIGGVLSELTLHQSSTEWAIDTSTFTPNEATVRYTSFLRDVGADQWTTTAMVLASMAPCMSLYAFIGKALREGVGEEGMAGHRYNEWLATYSSAEFAQDAARVEELLDRYTDPLLSLSGQVGEDAVRGNLLYYYGNAMDLEYGFFDAQALPPPSCAPSASPSRHPGLAQRGVLSFVAIDFDGTCTQRDTTPLLHEVAAEVHSDPDQVRQRWRAIEDAFFDKYRRKVGELLEGKVRDGMNGLEAFLGGLGEFEKAAVADVSEARLLQGFTRDDVRRMVKTSLRQKWQVRDACGEVLSGLLSHDVPASIISVSWSQDMIHTILQDACGAPLSLPITCNSFSFREDDQRATGEISSHMTGAVDKLRAFRRLREEKGREGRLSVFIGDSVTDLLALLEADIGIVLKDALNKNNTLDKVISLYGIDVQPLVRAAMIAQCGQEAATVTPVSMPPMTIYAADGWDEIGVMLFGNEF
;
A
#
# COMPACT_ATOMS: atom_id res chain seq x y z
N MET A 1 -48.27 -2.44 21.18
CA MET A 1 -49.06 -1.34 20.60
C MET A 1 -48.54 -0.01 21.16
N VAL A 2 -47.44 0.49 20.60
CA VAL A 2 -46.95 1.87 20.76
C VAL A 2 -46.36 2.26 19.40
N SER A 3 -46.77 3.44 18.95
CA SER A 3 -46.69 4.00 17.61
C SER A 3 -45.26 4.40 17.21
N LEU A 4 -44.80 3.93 16.05
CA LEU A 4 -43.63 4.45 15.34
C LEU A 4 -44.11 5.47 14.29
N ARG A 5 -43.70 6.73 14.43
CA ARG A 5 -43.67 7.68 13.30
C ARG A 5 -42.26 7.71 12.72
N PRO A 6 -42.08 7.73 11.39
CA PRO A 6 -40.78 7.85 10.76
C PRO A 6 -40.35 9.32 10.73
N TYR A 7 -39.15 9.62 11.22
CA TYR A 7 -38.46 10.87 10.90
C TYR A 7 -37.75 10.70 9.56
N SER A 8 -38.29 11.35 8.55
CA SER A 8 -37.66 11.59 7.26
C SER A 8 -36.39 12.42 7.48
N SER A 9 -35.23 11.83 7.27
CA SER A 9 -33.95 12.55 7.23
C SER A 9 -33.69 13.01 5.79
N PRO A 10 -33.28 14.27 5.54
CA PRO A 10 -32.86 14.69 4.22
C PRO A 10 -31.52 14.02 3.86
N LEU A 11 -31.41 13.54 2.62
CA LEU A 11 -30.19 13.06 1.98
C LEU A 11 -29.10 14.15 2.02
N VAL A 12 -28.09 13.96 2.87
CA VAL A 12 -26.88 14.78 2.89
C VAL A 12 -25.90 14.21 1.84
N LEU A 13 -25.87 14.83 0.67
CA LEU A 13 -24.87 14.62 -0.38
C LEU A 13 -23.51 15.20 0.06
N GLY A 14 -22.68 14.41 0.73
CA GLY A 14 -21.31 14.77 1.10
C GLY A 14 -20.28 14.01 0.27
N SER A 15 -19.67 14.61 -0.75
CA SER A 15 -18.55 14.00 -1.50
C SER A 15 -17.74 15.02 -2.32
N SER A 16 -16.53 15.33 -1.86
CA SER A 16 -15.33 15.77 -2.61
C SER A 16 -14.22 16.04 -1.60
N ILE A 17 -13.56 14.98 -1.11
CA ILE A 17 -12.73 15.01 0.11
C ILE A 17 -11.24 14.75 -0.16
N LEU A 18 -10.64 15.38 -1.18
CA LEU A 18 -9.17 15.44 -1.24
C LEU A 18 -8.61 16.85 -0.98
N LEU A 19 -9.41 17.91 -1.16
CA LEU A 19 -9.08 19.24 -0.62
C LEU A 19 -9.84 19.59 0.68
N LEU A 20 -11.05 19.04 0.90
CA LEU A 20 -11.84 19.30 2.11
C LEU A 20 -11.27 18.68 3.40
N GLN A 21 -10.49 17.60 3.32
CA GLN A 21 -9.92 16.96 4.52
C GLN A 21 -8.66 17.69 5.05
N HIS A 22 -7.93 18.41 4.19
CA HIS A 22 -6.73 19.12 4.60
C HIS A 22 -7.00 20.56 5.05
N LEU A 23 -7.96 21.26 4.46
CA LEU A 23 -8.24 22.66 4.81
C LEU A 23 -9.08 22.86 6.08
N ARG A 24 -9.87 21.85 6.50
CA ARG A 24 -10.54 21.88 7.81
C ARG A 24 -9.59 21.78 9.01
N ARG A 25 -8.34 21.34 8.83
CA ARG A 25 -7.31 21.39 9.88
C ARG A 25 -6.52 22.70 9.90
N PHE A 26 -6.56 23.50 8.83
CA PHE A 26 -5.84 24.78 8.77
C PHE A 26 -6.64 25.95 9.35
N ASN A 27 -7.96 25.85 9.47
CA ASN A 27 -8.80 26.98 9.89
C ASN A 27 -9.12 27.02 11.40
N THR A 28 -8.63 26.09 12.21
CA THR A 28 -8.81 26.13 13.68
C THR A 28 -7.58 26.62 14.44
N SER A 29 -6.47 26.95 13.77
CA SER A 29 -5.24 27.43 14.44
C SER A 29 -4.97 28.93 14.27
N ALA A 30 -5.78 29.66 13.49
CA ALA A 30 -5.52 31.07 13.17
C ALA A 30 -6.58 32.07 13.67
N LEU A 31 -7.57 31.62 14.46
CA LEU A 31 -8.62 32.50 15.01
C LEU A 31 -8.87 32.22 16.50
N THR A 32 -7.83 32.33 17.33
CA THR A 32 -7.96 32.66 18.77
C THR A 32 -6.66 33.32 19.26
N MET A 33 -6.39 34.54 18.82
CA MET A 33 -5.60 35.48 19.62
C MET A 33 -6.51 36.01 20.75
N ASN A 34 -6.72 35.18 21.77
CA ASN A 34 -7.19 35.60 23.09
C ASN A 34 -6.62 34.63 24.12
N GLY A 35 -5.77 35.13 25.00
CA GLY A 35 -4.99 34.36 25.98
C GLY A 35 -5.86 33.65 27.02
N GLY A 36 -6.26 32.42 26.72
CA GLY A 36 -6.71 31.42 27.68
C GLY A 36 -5.64 30.35 27.91
N PRO A 37 -5.62 29.66 29.07
CA PRO A 37 -4.61 28.64 29.37
C PRO A 37 -4.71 27.48 28.37
N PRO A 38 -3.60 26.75 28.11
CA PRO A 38 -3.55 25.71 27.09
C PRO A 38 -4.60 24.64 27.38
N THR A 39 -5.53 24.48 26.44
CA THR A 39 -6.48 23.37 26.44
C THR A 39 -5.68 22.07 26.26
N HIS A 40 -5.70 21.22 27.27
CA HIS A 40 -5.12 19.89 27.21
C HIS A 40 -5.66 19.15 25.98
N ALA A 41 -4.80 18.91 25.00
CA ALA A 41 -5.08 17.96 23.93
C ALA A 41 -5.47 16.63 24.60
N LEU A 42 -6.66 16.11 24.29
CA LEU A 42 -7.06 14.77 24.72
C LEU A 42 -5.93 13.79 24.36
N PRO A 43 -5.43 12.97 25.30
CA PRO A 43 -4.34 12.06 25.01
C PRO A 43 -4.75 11.13 23.88
N GLN A 44 -4.04 11.18 22.75
CA GLN A 44 -4.23 10.18 21.69
C GLN A 44 -3.97 8.81 22.29
N LYS A 45 -4.97 7.92 22.23
CA LYS A 45 -4.87 6.56 22.74
C LYS A 45 -3.71 5.88 21.99
N ARG A 46 -2.66 5.50 22.72
CA ARG A 46 -1.49 4.83 22.15
C ARG A 46 -1.95 3.55 21.42
N PRO A 47 -1.37 3.21 20.25
CA PRO A 47 -1.69 1.95 19.58
C PRO A 47 -1.31 0.77 20.47
N ARG A 48 -2.06 -0.34 20.33
CA ARG A 48 -1.74 -1.61 21.00
C ARG A 48 -0.34 -2.10 20.58
N THR A 49 0.35 -2.84 21.44
CA THR A 49 1.70 -3.33 21.17
C THR A 49 1.72 -4.24 19.94
N SER A 50 0.76 -5.16 19.86
CA SER A 50 0.53 -6.05 18.71
C SER A 50 0.47 -5.28 17.39
N GLN A 51 -0.37 -4.23 17.33
CA GLN A 51 -0.53 -3.37 16.15
C GLN A 51 0.75 -2.63 15.79
N TRP A 52 1.49 -2.14 16.79
CA TRP A 52 2.76 -1.48 16.56
C TRP A 52 3.81 -2.44 16.00
N LEU A 53 3.91 -3.67 16.53
CA LEU A 53 4.82 -4.71 16.05
C LEU A 53 4.50 -5.12 14.61
N TRP A 54 3.22 -5.37 14.31
CA TRP A 54 2.74 -5.67 12.96
C TRP A 54 3.13 -4.56 11.98
N GLN A 55 2.87 -3.30 12.33
CA GLN A 55 3.22 -2.17 11.46
C GLN A 55 4.74 -2.08 11.23
N LYS A 56 5.56 -2.33 12.25
CA LYS A 56 7.03 -2.36 12.12
C LYS A 56 7.55 -3.51 11.27
N CYS A 57 6.80 -4.60 11.17
CA CYS A 57 7.15 -5.76 10.36
C CYS A 57 6.32 -5.87 9.07
N ARG A 58 5.55 -4.82 8.70
CA ARG A 58 4.65 -4.86 7.54
C ARG A 58 5.38 -5.22 6.25
N ARG A 59 6.57 -4.66 6.02
CA ARG A 59 7.40 -4.98 4.85
C ARG A 59 7.82 -6.46 4.80
N ARG A 60 8.12 -7.08 5.95
CA ARG A 60 8.41 -8.53 6.03
C ARG A 60 7.19 -9.37 5.66
N ALA A 61 6.01 -8.99 6.16
CA ALA A 61 4.77 -9.67 5.81
C ALA A 61 4.46 -9.57 4.31
N LEU A 62 4.68 -8.40 3.70
CA LEU A 62 4.55 -8.21 2.25
C LEU A 62 5.55 -9.09 1.48
N LYS A 63 6.81 -9.18 1.91
CA LYS A 63 7.80 -10.07 1.29
C LYS A 63 7.35 -11.53 1.27
N SER A 64 6.73 -12.00 2.34
CA SER A 64 6.15 -13.35 2.39
C SER A 64 4.94 -13.49 1.45
N LEU A 65 4.04 -12.50 1.40
CA LEU A 65 2.89 -12.51 0.48
C LEU A 65 3.32 -12.60 -1.00
N TYR A 66 4.33 -11.81 -1.38
CA TYR A 66 4.87 -11.77 -2.74
C TYR A 66 5.98 -12.79 -2.97
N HIS A 67 6.21 -13.72 -2.04
CA HIS A 67 7.17 -14.80 -2.23
C HIS A 67 6.72 -15.70 -3.39
N PRO A 68 7.62 -16.13 -4.30
CA PRO A 68 7.21 -16.90 -5.49
C PRO A 68 6.45 -18.19 -5.18
N TRP A 69 6.78 -18.86 -4.07
CA TRP A 69 6.02 -20.03 -3.61
C TRP A 69 4.57 -19.69 -3.26
N VAL A 70 4.35 -18.59 -2.53
CA VAL A 70 3.03 -18.12 -2.10
C VAL A 70 2.21 -17.64 -3.30
N LEU A 71 2.82 -16.89 -4.23
CA LEU A 71 2.15 -16.46 -5.45
C LEU A 71 1.73 -17.65 -6.34
N ARG A 72 2.54 -18.71 -6.43
CA ARG A 72 2.18 -19.94 -7.16
C ARG A 72 1.06 -20.74 -6.48
N LEU A 73 1.03 -20.74 -5.14
CA LEU A 73 -0.07 -21.33 -4.38
C LEU A 73 -1.37 -20.60 -4.70
N GLY A 74 -1.36 -19.26 -4.61
CA GLY A 74 -2.51 -18.43 -4.94
C GLY A 74 -2.95 -18.56 -6.40
N ALA A 75 -2.01 -18.73 -7.33
CA ALA A 75 -2.35 -18.88 -8.74
C ALA A 75 -2.71 -20.32 -9.16
N SER A 76 -2.85 -21.24 -8.19
CA SER A 76 -3.13 -22.67 -8.41
C SER A 76 -2.13 -23.41 -9.32
N VAL A 77 -0.92 -22.89 -9.51
CA VAL A 77 0.14 -23.49 -10.36
C VAL A 77 1.30 -24.08 -9.58
N LEU A 78 1.25 -24.04 -8.24
CA LEU A 78 2.27 -24.68 -7.41
C LEU A 78 2.34 -26.20 -7.72
N ALA A 79 3.56 -26.75 -7.67
CA ALA A 79 3.77 -28.18 -7.85
C ALA A 79 3.22 -28.94 -6.64
N ARG A 80 2.56 -30.08 -6.87
CA ARG A 80 1.99 -30.92 -5.81
C ARG A 80 3.05 -31.34 -4.81
N GLU A 81 4.22 -31.73 -5.30
CA GLU A 81 5.34 -32.23 -4.50
C GLU A 81 5.87 -31.16 -3.56
N SER A 82 5.95 -29.91 -4.03
CA SER A 82 6.36 -28.76 -3.22
C SER A 82 5.35 -28.47 -2.10
N TYR A 83 4.05 -28.56 -2.41
CA TYR A 83 3.00 -28.40 -1.40
C TYR A 83 3.03 -29.52 -0.36
N VAL A 84 3.15 -30.79 -0.77
CA VAL A 84 3.21 -31.93 0.16
C VAL A 84 4.44 -31.82 1.08
N GLU A 85 5.58 -31.40 0.56
CA GLU A 85 6.78 -31.19 1.38
C GLU A 85 6.57 -30.06 2.40
N PHE A 86 6.00 -28.93 1.98
CA PHE A 86 5.61 -27.85 2.89
C PHE A 86 4.73 -28.36 4.04
N MET A 87 3.69 -29.15 3.73
CA MET A 87 2.79 -29.69 4.76
C MET A 87 3.49 -30.64 5.73
N ARG A 88 4.50 -31.40 5.29
CA ARG A 88 5.30 -32.26 6.19
C ARG A 88 6.16 -31.43 7.15
N GLN A 89 6.80 -30.38 6.62
CA GLN A 89 7.56 -29.42 7.42
C GLN A 89 6.65 -28.73 8.45
N ASP A 90 5.44 -28.36 8.04
CA ASP A 90 4.46 -27.70 8.90
C ASP A 90 3.94 -28.63 10.01
N ALA A 91 3.68 -29.91 9.72
CA ALA A 91 3.31 -30.89 10.74
C ALA A 91 4.38 -31.03 11.84
N PHE A 92 5.67 -31.00 11.48
CA PHE A 92 6.76 -31.00 12.47
C PHE A 92 6.81 -29.68 13.25
N PHE A 93 6.60 -28.55 12.58
CA PHE A 93 6.57 -27.23 13.19
C PHE A 93 5.45 -27.11 14.24
N LEU A 94 4.22 -27.54 13.92
CA LEU A 94 3.05 -27.44 14.79
C LEU A 94 3.22 -28.18 16.12
N GLU A 95 3.92 -29.32 16.14
CA GLU A 95 4.23 -30.01 17.40
C GLU A 95 5.06 -29.13 18.34
N ILE A 96 6.07 -28.44 17.80
CA ILE A 96 6.92 -27.54 18.57
C ILE A 96 6.18 -26.24 18.92
N PHE A 97 5.31 -25.77 18.02
CA PHE A 97 4.44 -24.61 18.27
C PHE A 97 3.51 -24.85 19.46
N ALA A 98 2.90 -26.03 19.58
CA ALA A 98 2.10 -26.42 20.75
C ALA A 98 2.93 -26.42 22.05
N LYS A 99 4.18 -26.92 22.00
CA LYS A 99 5.08 -26.91 23.16
C LYS A 99 5.49 -25.49 23.55
N ALA A 100 5.68 -24.58 22.59
CA ALA A 100 5.97 -23.18 22.85
C ALA A 100 4.81 -22.47 23.58
N TYR A 101 3.55 -22.78 23.23
CA TYR A 101 2.39 -22.30 24.02
C TYR A 101 2.39 -22.86 25.44
N ALA A 102 2.78 -24.11 25.64
CA ALA A 102 2.92 -24.67 26.98
C ALA A 102 4.01 -23.95 27.80
N HIS A 103 5.12 -23.56 27.18
CA HIS A 103 6.13 -22.71 27.82
C HIS A 103 5.57 -21.33 28.19
N ALA A 104 4.80 -20.69 27.31
CA ALA A 104 4.14 -19.42 27.60
C ALA A 104 3.17 -19.54 28.79
N LEU A 105 2.40 -20.63 28.85
CA LEU A 105 1.51 -20.98 29.96
C LEU A 105 2.27 -21.11 31.27
N CYS A 106 3.40 -21.84 31.28
CA CYS A 106 4.24 -22.01 32.48
C CYS A 106 4.82 -20.69 33.00
N LYS A 107 4.91 -19.66 32.16
CA LYS A 107 5.45 -18.33 32.49
C LYS A 107 4.37 -17.34 32.96
N CYS A 108 3.09 -17.72 32.91
CA CYS A 108 2.00 -16.86 33.37
C CYS A 108 2.20 -16.40 34.84
N PRO A 109 1.84 -15.15 35.18
CA PRO A 109 1.92 -14.68 36.55
C PRO A 109 1.08 -15.54 37.52
N PRO A 110 1.49 -15.66 38.79
CA PRO A 110 0.70 -16.36 39.80
C PRO A 110 -0.74 -15.83 39.89
N GLY A 111 -1.73 -16.74 39.84
CA GLY A 111 -3.15 -16.41 39.91
C GLY A 111 -3.84 -16.08 38.58
N ASP A 112 -3.12 -16.10 37.45
CA ASP A 112 -3.69 -15.80 36.13
C ASP A 112 -4.43 -17.00 35.50
N VAL A 113 -5.56 -17.37 36.11
CA VAL A 113 -6.40 -18.49 35.64
C VAL A 113 -6.93 -18.27 34.22
N GLU A 114 -7.21 -17.01 33.85
CA GLU A 114 -7.72 -16.69 32.52
C GLU A 114 -6.64 -16.88 31.45
N GLY A 115 -5.40 -16.49 31.75
CA GLY A 115 -4.24 -16.81 30.90
C GLY A 115 -4.08 -18.30 30.66
N ILE A 116 -4.17 -19.11 31.73
CA ILE A 116 -4.09 -20.58 31.66
C ILE A 116 -5.19 -21.14 30.74
N ARG A 117 -6.44 -20.67 30.87
CA ARG A 117 -7.55 -21.10 30.00
C ARG A 117 -7.31 -20.74 28.54
N ALA A 118 -6.83 -19.53 28.28
CA ALA A 118 -6.56 -19.06 26.92
C ALA A 118 -5.45 -19.89 26.25
N PHE A 119 -4.33 -20.15 26.92
CA PHE A 119 -3.26 -21.00 26.39
C PHE A 119 -3.70 -22.45 26.20
N ASN A 120 -4.49 -23.01 27.11
CA ASN A 120 -5.04 -24.35 26.95
C ASN A 120 -5.92 -24.47 25.68
N ALA A 121 -6.72 -23.44 25.39
CA ALA A 121 -7.52 -23.39 24.16
C ALA A 121 -6.63 -23.31 22.91
N LEU A 122 -5.57 -22.48 22.93
CA LEU A 122 -4.62 -22.38 21.81
C LEU A 122 -3.89 -23.70 21.54
N ILE A 123 -3.43 -24.39 22.59
CA ILE A 123 -2.82 -25.72 22.47
C ILE A 123 -3.82 -26.72 21.86
N GLY A 124 -5.08 -26.71 22.32
CA GLY A 124 -6.14 -27.56 21.76
C GLY A 124 -6.41 -27.29 20.28
N GLY A 125 -6.34 -26.03 19.84
CA GLY A 125 -6.45 -25.64 18.44
C GLY A 125 -5.34 -26.23 17.57
N VAL A 126 -4.08 -26.10 18.01
CA VAL A 126 -2.92 -26.68 17.30
C VAL A 126 -3.01 -28.21 17.19
N LEU A 127 -3.43 -28.89 18.24
CA LEU A 127 -3.62 -30.35 18.23
C LEU A 127 -4.74 -30.79 17.27
N SER A 128 -5.78 -29.97 17.14
CA SER A 128 -6.87 -30.21 16.18
C SER A 128 -6.36 -30.08 14.74
N GLU A 129 -5.54 -29.07 14.44
CA GLU A 129 -4.93 -28.87 13.12
C GLU A 129 -3.98 -30.03 12.75
N LEU A 130 -3.13 -30.46 13.68
CA LEU A 130 -2.28 -31.63 13.50
C LEU A 130 -3.08 -32.88 13.13
N THR A 131 -4.24 -33.07 13.76
CA THR A 131 -5.14 -34.19 13.46
C THR A 131 -5.73 -34.08 12.05
N LEU A 132 -6.05 -32.87 11.58
CA LEU A 132 -6.51 -32.63 10.21
C LEU A 132 -5.42 -32.96 9.19
N HIS A 133 -4.17 -32.51 9.40
CA HIS A 133 -3.06 -32.84 8.51
C HIS A 133 -2.82 -34.36 8.40
N GLN A 134 -2.88 -35.07 9.53
CA GLN A 134 -2.69 -36.53 9.57
C GLN A 134 -3.85 -37.31 8.94
N SER A 135 -5.07 -36.76 8.96
CA SER A 135 -6.26 -37.40 8.40
C SER A 135 -6.52 -37.05 6.93
N SER A 136 -5.74 -36.13 6.35
CA SER A 136 -5.89 -35.72 4.94
C SER A 136 -5.49 -36.85 3.98
N THR A 137 -6.49 -37.53 3.42
CA THR A 137 -6.32 -38.62 2.45
C THR A 137 -5.98 -38.11 1.05
N GLU A 138 -6.33 -36.86 0.73
CA GLU A 138 -6.07 -36.22 -0.57
C GLU A 138 -4.57 -35.99 -0.81
N TRP A 139 -3.86 -35.54 0.21
CA TRP A 139 -2.44 -35.23 0.11
C TRP A 139 -1.52 -36.42 0.45
N ALA A 140 -2.05 -37.41 1.19
CA ALA A 140 -1.32 -38.61 1.63
C ALA A 140 0.02 -38.27 2.31
N ILE A 141 -0.05 -37.38 3.31
CA ILE A 141 1.12 -36.85 4.02
C ILE A 141 1.66 -37.93 4.98
N ASP A 142 2.67 -38.67 4.55
CA ASP A 142 3.44 -39.55 5.45
C ASP A 142 4.51 -38.74 6.19
N THR A 143 4.44 -38.72 7.52
CA THR A 143 5.40 -38.07 8.42
C THR A 143 6.33 -39.05 9.14
N SER A 144 6.14 -40.37 8.96
CA SER A 144 6.84 -41.41 9.73
C SER A 144 8.35 -41.50 9.45
N THR A 145 8.78 -41.06 8.27
CA THR A 145 10.18 -41.07 7.80
C THR A 145 10.73 -39.66 7.55
N PHE A 146 10.03 -38.65 8.05
CA PHE A 146 10.29 -37.27 7.71
C PHE A 146 11.50 -36.68 8.44
N THR A 147 12.35 -35.94 7.70
CA THR A 147 13.48 -35.19 8.26
C THR A 147 13.26 -33.69 7.98
N PRO A 148 13.19 -32.83 9.02
CA PRO A 148 12.98 -31.41 8.81
C PRO A 148 14.18 -30.77 8.09
N ASN A 149 13.91 -29.84 7.20
CA ASN A 149 14.95 -29.07 6.52
C ASN A 149 15.59 -28.03 7.46
N GLU A 150 16.67 -27.37 7.01
CA GLU A 150 17.40 -26.40 7.86
C GLU A 150 16.51 -25.24 8.34
N ALA A 151 15.60 -24.73 7.51
CA ALA A 151 14.72 -23.63 7.89
C ALA A 151 13.75 -24.05 8.99
N THR A 152 13.14 -25.23 8.87
CA THR A 152 12.26 -25.81 9.90
C THR A 152 13.02 -26.05 11.20
N VAL A 153 14.23 -26.60 11.14
CA VAL A 153 15.08 -26.79 12.33
C VAL A 153 15.44 -25.47 12.99
N ARG A 154 15.80 -24.44 12.22
CA ARG A 154 16.10 -23.09 12.74
C ARG A 154 14.89 -22.49 13.43
N TYR A 155 13.72 -22.56 12.80
CA TYR A 155 12.51 -21.96 13.36
C TYR A 155 12.05 -22.69 14.63
N THR A 156 11.98 -24.01 14.58
CA THR A 156 11.60 -24.81 15.76
C THR A 156 12.60 -24.69 16.92
N SER A 157 13.90 -24.57 16.62
CA SER A 157 14.91 -24.31 17.65
C SER A 157 14.73 -22.94 18.28
N PHE A 158 14.50 -21.90 17.47
CA PHE A 158 14.21 -20.56 17.99
C PHE A 158 13.01 -20.55 18.95
N LEU A 159 11.88 -21.16 18.58
CA LEU A 159 10.70 -21.20 19.46
C LEU A 159 10.96 -21.97 20.76
N ARG A 160 11.67 -23.11 20.67
CA ARG A 160 12.06 -23.89 21.85
C ARG A 160 13.00 -23.10 22.77
N ASP A 161 13.99 -22.43 22.22
CA ASP A 161 14.98 -21.67 22.99
C ASP A 161 14.32 -20.48 23.69
N VAL A 162 13.47 -19.72 22.97
CA VAL A 162 12.68 -18.62 23.55
C VAL A 162 11.72 -19.12 24.63
N GLY A 163 11.06 -20.27 24.42
CA GLY A 163 10.16 -20.86 25.41
C GLY A 163 10.88 -21.36 26.67
N ALA A 164 12.06 -21.97 26.51
CA ALA A 164 12.81 -22.60 27.61
C ALA A 164 13.67 -21.61 28.41
N ASP A 165 14.09 -20.49 27.81
CA ASP A 165 14.92 -19.50 28.50
C ASP A 165 14.19 -18.93 29.73
N GLN A 166 14.80 -19.02 30.90
CA GLN A 166 14.24 -18.50 32.15
C GLN A 166 14.05 -16.97 32.16
N TRP A 167 14.78 -16.23 31.31
CA TRP A 167 14.72 -14.77 31.24
C TRP A 167 13.63 -14.24 30.32
N THR A 168 13.04 -15.08 29.48
CA THR A 168 11.92 -14.67 28.62
C THR A 168 10.62 -14.59 29.40
N THR A 169 9.87 -13.52 29.19
CA THR A 169 8.52 -13.35 29.75
C THR A 169 7.46 -14.00 28.86
N THR A 170 6.24 -14.19 29.37
CA THR A 170 5.10 -14.63 28.54
C THR A 170 4.89 -13.74 27.31
N ALA A 171 5.08 -12.42 27.45
CA ALA A 171 4.99 -11.48 26.34
C ALA A 171 6.07 -11.71 25.27
N MET A 172 7.30 -12.06 25.66
CA MET A 172 8.39 -12.36 24.72
C MET A 172 8.13 -13.67 23.96
N VAL A 173 7.65 -14.71 24.64
CA VAL A 173 7.24 -15.96 23.98
C VAL A 173 6.10 -15.70 23.00
N LEU A 174 5.05 -14.98 23.41
CA LEU A 174 3.97 -14.58 22.52
C LEU A 174 4.43 -13.73 21.35
N ALA A 175 5.39 -12.82 21.53
CA ALA A 175 5.96 -12.03 20.45
C ALA A 175 6.69 -12.90 19.41
N SER A 176 7.30 -14.02 19.83
CA SER A 176 7.90 -15.01 18.90
C SER A 176 6.88 -15.89 18.19
N MET A 177 5.64 -15.96 18.67
CA MET A 177 4.59 -16.85 18.15
C MET A 177 3.49 -16.13 17.35
N ALA A 178 3.15 -14.90 17.74
CA ALA A 178 2.10 -14.10 17.11
C ALA A 178 2.28 -13.91 15.60
N PRO A 179 3.51 -13.73 15.06
CA PRO A 179 3.71 -13.61 13.62
C PRO A 179 3.15 -14.78 12.81
N CYS A 180 3.29 -16.02 13.26
CA CYS A 180 2.77 -17.20 12.54
C CYS A 180 1.26 -17.06 12.29
N MET A 181 0.48 -16.76 13.33
CA MET A 181 -0.97 -16.62 13.20
C MET A 181 -1.36 -15.38 12.35
N SER A 182 -0.81 -14.21 12.66
CA SER A 182 -1.17 -12.97 11.97
C SER A 182 -0.71 -12.96 10.51
N LEU A 183 0.45 -13.54 10.20
CA LEU A 183 0.97 -13.60 8.84
C LEU A 183 0.15 -14.55 7.96
N TYR A 184 -0.19 -15.73 8.45
CA TYR A 184 -1.01 -16.68 7.68
C TYR A 184 -2.43 -16.14 7.46
N ALA A 185 -3.03 -15.48 8.45
CA ALA A 185 -4.31 -14.80 8.29
C ALA A 185 -4.24 -13.69 7.22
N PHE A 186 -3.15 -12.91 7.22
CA PHE A 186 -2.90 -11.88 6.23
C PHE A 186 -2.72 -12.45 4.82
N ILE A 187 -1.86 -13.46 4.66
CA ILE A 187 -1.59 -14.09 3.35
C ILE A 187 -2.84 -14.78 2.83
N GLY A 188 -3.50 -15.61 3.66
CA GLY A 188 -4.70 -16.34 3.28
C GLY A 188 -5.80 -15.40 2.79
N LYS A 189 -6.07 -14.32 3.53
CA LYS A 189 -7.03 -13.29 3.12
C LYS A 189 -6.62 -12.60 1.81
N ALA A 190 -5.38 -12.13 1.69
CA ALA A 190 -4.92 -11.43 0.50
C ALA A 190 -4.98 -12.32 -0.76
N LEU A 191 -4.59 -13.59 -0.64
CA LEU A 191 -4.71 -14.56 -1.73
C LEU A 191 -6.17 -14.87 -2.06
N ARG A 192 -7.04 -15.08 -1.07
CA ARG A 192 -8.48 -15.33 -1.30
C ARG A 192 -9.13 -14.17 -2.06
N GLU A 193 -8.84 -12.93 -1.66
CA GLU A 193 -9.30 -11.74 -2.35
C GLU A 193 -8.71 -11.65 -3.77
N GLY A 194 -7.41 -11.96 -3.93
CA GLY A 194 -6.73 -11.94 -5.23
C GLY A 194 -7.23 -13.00 -6.21
N VAL A 195 -7.56 -14.21 -5.74
CA VAL A 195 -8.13 -15.29 -6.57
C VAL A 195 -9.55 -14.91 -7.01
N GLY A 196 -10.34 -14.33 -6.10
CA GLY A 196 -11.74 -13.97 -6.35
C GLY A 196 -12.65 -15.19 -6.50
N GLU A 197 -13.97 -14.99 -6.42
CA GLU A 197 -14.95 -16.09 -6.37
C GLU A 197 -14.89 -17.03 -7.58
N GLU A 198 -14.70 -16.48 -8.79
CA GLU A 198 -14.62 -17.28 -10.02
C GLU A 198 -13.38 -18.19 -10.03
N GLY A 199 -12.25 -17.71 -9.51
CA GLY A 199 -10.99 -18.46 -9.47
C GLY A 199 -10.97 -19.57 -8.42
N MET A 200 -11.89 -19.54 -7.45
CA MET A 200 -11.98 -20.56 -6.40
C MET A 200 -12.57 -21.87 -6.89
N ALA A 201 -13.41 -21.83 -7.94
CA ALA A 201 -14.01 -23.03 -8.50
C ALA A 201 -12.93 -23.93 -9.14
N GLY A 202 -12.70 -25.11 -8.55
CA GLY A 202 -11.67 -26.04 -9.01
C GLY A 202 -10.23 -25.66 -8.61
N HIS A 203 -10.06 -24.69 -7.69
CA HIS A 203 -8.75 -24.30 -7.19
C HIS A 203 -8.08 -25.44 -6.41
N ARG A 204 -6.87 -25.83 -6.81
CA ARG A 204 -6.16 -26.99 -6.24
C ARG A 204 -5.92 -26.89 -4.73
N TYR A 205 -5.68 -25.68 -4.23
CA TYR A 205 -5.36 -25.41 -2.82
C TYR A 205 -6.51 -24.72 -2.07
N ASN A 206 -7.76 -25.00 -2.46
CA ASN A 206 -8.94 -24.35 -1.88
C ASN A 206 -9.03 -24.54 -0.36
N GLU A 207 -8.71 -25.72 0.17
CA GLU A 207 -8.74 -26.00 1.62
C GLU A 207 -7.82 -25.04 2.39
N TRP A 208 -6.56 -24.92 1.96
CA TRP A 208 -5.60 -23.99 2.56
C TRP A 208 -6.11 -22.55 2.52
N LEU A 209 -6.57 -22.07 1.35
CA LEU A 209 -7.09 -20.72 1.20
C LEU A 209 -8.33 -20.48 2.07
N ALA A 210 -9.25 -21.46 2.15
CA ALA A 210 -10.46 -21.36 2.95
C ALA A 210 -10.15 -21.30 4.46
N THR A 211 -9.23 -22.12 4.96
CA THR A 211 -8.82 -22.12 6.37
C THR A 211 -8.18 -20.79 6.76
N TYR A 212 -7.15 -20.35 6.05
CA TYR A 212 -6.37 -19.18 6.44
C TYR A 212 -7.02 -17.84 6.08
N SER A 213 -8.08 -17.82 5.27
CA SER A 213 -8.93 -16.62 5.07
C SER A 213 -10.23 -16.63 5.90
N SER A 214 -10.45 -17.67 6.72
CA SER A 214 -11.67 -17.80 7.52
C SER A 214 -11.76 -16.75 8.64
N ALA A 215 -12.99 -16.44 9.04
CA ALA A 215 -13.23 -15.54 10.17
C ALA A 215 -12.78 -16.16 11.50
N GLU A 216 -12.84 -17.48 11.60
CA GLU A 216 -12.41 -18.28 12.75
C GLU A 216 -10.89 -18.16 12.94
N PHE A 217 -10.10 -18.39 11.88
CA PHE A 217 -8.64 -18.26 11.95
C PHE A 217 -8.21 -16.82 12.28
N ALA A 218 -8.89 -15.82 11.70
CA ALA A 218 -8.66 -14.42 12.02
C ALA A 218 -8.95 -14.08 13.50
N GLN A 219 -9.96 -14.70 14.10
CA GLN A 219 -10.26 -14.54 15.53
C GLN A 219 -9.20 -15.18 16.41
N ASP A 220 -8.66 -16.33 16.02
CA ASP A 220 -7.58 -16.99 16.75
C ASP A 220 -6.28 -16.18 16.68
N ALA A 221 -5.94 -15.61 15.52
CA ALA A 221 -4.83 -14.66 15.38
C ALA A 221 -5.01 -13.43 16.28
N ALA A 222 -6.21 -12.83 16.28
CA ALA A 222 -6.54 -11.70 17.14
C ALA A 222 -6.44 -12.06 18.64
N ARG A 223 -6.80 -13.28 19.03
CA ARG A 223 -6.68 -13.74 20.42
C ARG A 223 -5.22 -13.82 20.88
N VAL A 224 -4.31 -14.27 20.01
CA VAL A 224 -2.87 -14.30 20.32
C VAL A 224 -2.33 -12.86 20.45
N GLU A 225 -2.73 -11.94 19.59
CA GLU A 225 -2.38 -10.51 19.70
C GLU A 225 -2.93 -9.87 20.98
N GLU A 226 -4.16 -10.20 21.38
CA GLU A 226 -4.76 -9.72 22.62
C GLU A 226 -4.04 -10.24 23.87
N LEU A 227 -3.61 -11.51 23.87
CA LEU A 227 -2.76 -12.03 24.93
C LEU A 227 -1.41 -11.31 24.96
N LEU A 228 -0.80 -11.06 23.80
CA LEU A 228 0.45 -10.32 23.71
C LEU A 228 0.31 -8.93 24.32
N ASP A 229 -0.76 -8.21 23.99
CA ASP A 229 -1.06 -6.90 24.58
C ASP A 229 -1.28 -7.00 26.10
N ARG A 230 -2.11 -7.96 26.55
CA ARG A 230 -2.40 -8.19 27.98
C ARG A 230 -1.14 -8.42 28.81
N TYR A 231 -0.18 -9.20 28.31
CA TYR A 231 1.07 -9.47 29.02
C TYR A 231 2.12 -8.39 28.84
N THR A 232 1.97 -7.52 27.83
CA THR A 232 2.87 -6.38 27.61
C THR A 232 2.47 -5.15 28.42
N ASP A 233 1.18 -4.87 28.56
CA ASP A 233 0.68 -3.65 29.21
C ASP A 233 1.21 -3.44 30.64
N PRO A 234 1.27 -4.47 31.53
CA PRO A 234 1.88 -4.33 32.84
C PRO A 234 3.38 -4.04 32.78
N LEU A 235 4.11 -4.62 31.81
CA LEU A 235 5.54 -4.39 31.63
C LEU A 235 5.82 -2.94 31.24
N LEU A 236 5.01 -2.38 30.33
CA LEU A 236 5.11 -0.97 29.93
C LEU A 236 4.75 -0.02 31.09
N SER A 237 3.70 -0.35 31.85
CA SER A 237 3.23 0.49 32.96
C SER A 237 4.25 0.64 34.09
N LEU A 238 5.13 -0.36 34.27
CA LEU A 238 6.13 -0.40 35.35
C LEU A 238 7.51 0.15 34.96
N SER A 239 7.77 0.37 33.67
CA SER A 239 9.14 0.51 33.14
C SER A 239 9.60 1.96 32.94
N GLY A 240 8.71 2.96 33.11
CA GLY A 240 9.01 4.35 32.79
C GLY A 240 9.42 4.53 31.31
N GLN A 241 9.70 5.75 30.86
CA GLN A 241 9.88 6.00 29.42
C GLN A 241 11.09 5.27 28.79
N VAL A 242 12.22 5.19 29.49
CA VAL A 242 13.43 4.50 29.00
C VAL A 242 13.24 2.98 29.00
N GLY A 243 12.48 2.44 29.96
CA GLY A 243 12.20 1.01 29.99
C GLY A 243 11.11 0.59 28.99
N GLU A 244 10.17 1.47 28.64
CA GLU A 244 9.19 1.20 27.56
C GLU A 244 9.89 0.92 26.22
N ASP A 245 10.88 1.73 25.85
CA ASP A 245 11.64 1.56 24.60
C ASP A 245 12.44 0.24 24.60
N ALA A 246 13.02 -0.14 25.73
CA ALA A 246 13.73 -1.41 25.88
C ALA A 246 12.78 -2.62 25.77
N VAL A 247 11.61 -2.56 26.43
CA VAL A 247 10.58 -3.62 26.32
C VAL A 247 10.12 -3.76 24.87
N ARG A 248 9.80 -2.65 24.21
CA ARG A 248 9.37 -2.65 22.80
C ARG A 248 10.46 -3.15 21.86
N GLY A 249 11.72 -2.76 22.09
CA GLY A 249 12.87 -3.24 21.33
C GLY A 249 13.03 -4.76 21.43
N ASN A 250 12.89 -5.32 22.63
CA ASN A 250 12.96 -6.78 22.84
C ASN A 250 11.80 -7.52 22.16
N LEU A 251 10.57 -7.00 22.28
CA LEU A 251 9.42 -7.61 21.61
C LEU A 251 9.55 -7.54 20.09
N LEU A 252 10.04 -6.42 19.55
CA LEU A 252 10.31 -6.26 18.12
C LEU A 252 11.41 -7.20 17.63
N TYR A 253 12.42 -7.49 18.44
CA TYR A 253 13.45 -8.49 18.12
C TYR A 253 12.82 -9.88 17.93
N TYR A 254 12.03 -10.37 18.90
CA TYR A 254 11.41 -11.70 18.79
C TYR A 254 10.38 -11.77 17.65
N TYR A 255 9.55 -10.74 17.53
CA TYR A 255 8.53 -10.66 16.48
C TYR A 255 9.15 -10.56 15.08
N GLY A 256 10.20 -9.75 14.92
CA GLY A 256 10.94 -9.58 13.67
C GLY A 256 11.67 -10.86 13.26
N ASN A 257 12.34 -11.54 14.20
CA ASN A 257 13.01 -12.81 13.93
C ASN A 257 12.03 -13.90 13.50
N ALA A 258 10.87 -13.99 14.15
CA ALA A 258 9.83 -14.92 13.73
C ALA A 258 9.33 -14.61 12.31
N MET A 259 9.10 -13.33 11.97
CA MET A 259 8.75 -12.92 10.59
C MET A 259 9.83 -13.30 9.56
N ASP A 260 11.11 -13.15 9.90
CA ASP A 260 12.22 -13.54 9.02
C ASP A 260 12.32 -15.08 8.87
N LEU A 261 12.01 -15.83 9.93
CA LEU A 261 11.93 -17.29 9.91
C LEU A 261 10.74 -17.81 9.10
N GLU A 262 9.58 -17.14 9.15
CA GLU A 262 8.42 -17.43 8.28
C GLU A 262 8.79 -17.28 6.80
N TYR A 263 9.46 -16.18 6.44
CA TYR A 263 9.96 -16.01 5.08
C TYR A 263 10.92 -17.14 4.69
N GLY A 264 11.87 -17.47 5.58
CA GLY A 264 12.80 -18.58 5.40
C GLY A 264 12.12 -19.95 5.25
N PHE A 265 10.97 -20.14 5.90
CA PHE A 265 10.17 -21.35 5.79
C PHE A 265 9.59 -21.52 4.39
N PHE A 266 9.09 -20.44 3.76
CA PHE A 266 8.68 -20.45 2.36
C PHE A 266 9.86 -20.58 1.39
N ASP A 267 10.99 -19.92 1.68
CA ASP A 267 12.19 -19.94 0.84
C ASP A 267 12.86 -21.33 0.77
N ALA A 268 12.69 -22.15 1.82
CA ALA A 268 13.20 -23.51 1.86
C ALA A 268 12.41 -24.49 0.98
N GLN A 269 11.23 -24.10 0.49
CA GLN A 269 10.38 -24.98 -0.31
C GLN A 269 10.88 -25.04 -1.76
N ALA A 270 10.76 -26.21 -2.38
CA ALA A 270 11.21 -26.41 -3.74
C ALA A 270 10.38 -25.59 -4.73
N LEU A 271 11.05 -24.86 -5.62
CA LEU A 271 10.47 -24.19 -6.77
C LEU A 271 11.10 -24.74 -8.06
N PRO A 272 10.34 -24.90 -9.14
CA PRO A 272 10.95 -25.24 -10.42
C PRO A 272 11.94 -24.14 -10.83
N PRO A 273 13.08 -24.49 -11.45
CA PRO A 273 14.06 -23.50 -11.88
C PRO A 273 13.42 -22.50 -12.85
N PRO A 274 13.75 -21.19 -12.77
CA PRO A 274 13.19 -20.20 -13.67
C PRO A 274 13.55 -20.53 -15.13
N SER A 275 12.54 -20.54 -16.01
CA SER A 275 12.68 -20.82 -17.45
C SER A 275 13.53 -19.79 -18.19
N CYS A 276 13.61 -18.56 -17.67
CA CYS A 276 14.31 -17.42 -18.26
C CYS A 276 14.88 -16.47 -17.17
N ALA A 277 15.73 -16.95 -16.26
CA ALA A 277 16.56 -16.03 -15.47
C ALA A 277 17.91 -15.84 -16.17
N PRO A 278 18.37 -14.60 -16.42
CA PRO A 278 19.77 -14.36 -16.72
C PRO A 278 20.61 -14.91 -15.55
N SER A 279 21.71 -15.58 -15.88
CA SER A 279 22.72 -16.14 -14.95
C SER A 279 23.34 -15.12 -13.96
N ALA A 280 22.88 -13.87 -13.93
CA ALA A 280 23.52 -12.75 -13.26
C ALA A 280 22.71 -12.13 -12.11
N SER A 281 21.47 -12.55 -11.81
CA SER A 281 20.77 -12.00 -10.63
C SER A 281 21.25 -12.67 -9.34
N PRO A 282 21.81 -11.91 -8.37
CA PRO A 282 22.25 -12.46 -7.08
C PRO A 282 21.07 -12.80 -6.15
N SER A 283 19.85 -12.33 -6.47
CA SER A 283 18.67 -12.56 -5.64
C SER A 283 18.07 -13.95 -5.90
N ARG A 284 17.76 -14.70 -4.83
CA ARG A 284 17.06 -15.99 -4.93
C ARG A 284 15.61 -15.84 -5.44
N HIS A 285 14.98 -14.68 -5.18
CA HIS A 285 13.60 -14.36 -5.55
C HIS A 285 13.47 -12.93 -6.09
N PRO A 286 13.77 -12.71 -7.39
CA PRO A 286 13.72 -11.39 -8.01
C PRO A 286 12.26 -10.89 -8.13
N GLY A 287 12.05 -9.61 -7.85
CA GLY A 287 10.80 -8.92 -8.20
C GLY A 287 10.66 -8.72 -9.71
N LEU A 288 9.57 -8.08 -10.14
CA LEU A 288 9.30 -7.83 -11.56
C LEU A 288 10.42 -7.04 -12.27
N ALA A 289 11.05 -6.08 -11.58
CA ALA A 289 12.14 -5.28 -12.11
C ALA A 289 13.36 -6.15 -12.44
N GLN A 290 13.83 -6.97 -11.50
CA GLN A 290 15.03 -7.81 -11.69
C GLN A 290 14.78 -8.96 -12.68
N ARG A 291 13.54 -9.42 -12.83
CA ARG A 291 13.18 -10.43 -13.84
C ARG A 291 13.23 -9.88 -15.27
N GLY A 292 13.39 -8.56 -15.45
CA GLY A 292 13.44 -7.92 -16.76
C GLY A 292 12.10 -7.97 -17.51
N VAL A 293 11.00 -8.15 -16.79
CA VAL A 293 9.65 -8.29 -17.37
C VAL A 293 8.95 -6.97 -17.59
N LEU A 294 9.48 -5.90 -17.00
CA LEU A 294 8.95 -4.55 -17.16
C LEU A 294 9.54 -3.89 -18.41
N SER A 295 8.68 -3.17 -19.12
CA SER A 295 9.05 -2.30 -20.23
C SER A 295 9.35 -0.89 -19.72
N PHE A 296 8.43 -0.35 -18.93
CA PHE A 296 8.56 0.95 -18.26
C PHE A 296 7.51 1.11 -17.16
N VAL A 297 7.70 2.11 -16.29
CA VAL A 297 6.77 2.52 -15.24
C VAL A 297 6.43 3.99 -15.40
N ALA A 298 5.14 4.32 -15.53
CA ALA A 298 4.64 5.68 -15.48
C ALA A 298 3.99 5.96 -14.13
N ILE A 299 4.21 7.15 -13.59
CA ILE A 299 3.83 7.47 -12.21
C ILE A 299 3.20 8.86 -12.18
N ASP A 300 2.02 8.98 -11.57
CA ASP A 300 1.49 10.28 -11.18
C ASP A 300 2.26 10.87 -9.98
N PHE A 301 2.04 12.15 -9.69
CA PHE A 301 2.77 12.86 -8.64
C PHE A 301 1.91 13.24 -7.44
N ASP A 302 0.89 14.07 -7.62
CA ASP A 302 0.12 14.65 -6.51
C ASP A 302 -0.85 13.62 -5.95
N GLY A 303 -0.74 13.29 -4.66
CA GLY A 303 -1.55 12.22 -4.06
C GLY A 303 -1.03 10.81 -4.35
N THR A 304 -0.20 10.65 -5.38
CA THR A 304 0.52 9.39 -5.67
C THR A 304 1.90 9.34 -5.00
N CYS A 305 2.78 10.28 -5.29
CA CYS A 305 4.10 10.40 -4.65
C CYS A 305 4.03 11.20 -3.34
N THR A 306 3.14 12.19 -3.27
CA THR A 306 3.00 13.08 -2.10
C THR A 306 1.82 12.68 -1.21
N GLN A 307 1.90 13.00 0.08
CA GLN A 307 0.77 12.81 1.02
C GLN A 307 -0.32 13.89 0.87
N ARG A 308 -0.02 14.99 0.17
CA ARG A 308 -0.89 16.16 0.00
C ARG A 308 -0.68 16.79 -1.37
N ASP A 309 -1.73 17.41 -1.87
CA ASP A 309 -1.69 18.26 -3.06
C ASP A 309 -0.64 19.37 -2.91
N THR A 310 0.18 19.54 -3.94
CA THR A 310 1.27 20.52 -3.99
C THR A 310 0.87 21.84 -4.62
N THR A 311 -0.29 21.94 -5.28
CA THR A 311 -0.81 23.19 -5.87
C THR A 311 -0.88 24.35 -4.86
N PRO A 312 -1.29 24.14 -3.58
CA PRO A 312 -1.27 25.20 -2.58
C PRO A 312 0.13 25.77 -2.30
N LEU A 313 1.23 25.06 -2.59
CA LEU A 313 2.57 25.63 -2.44
C LEU A 313 2.82 26.78 -3.41
N LEU A 314 2.20 26.75 -4.59
CA LEU A 314 2.50 27.69 -5.66
C LEU A 314 2.03 29.12 -5.30
N HIS A 315 0.86 29.24 -4.66
CA HIS A 315 0.39 30.55 -4.19
C HIS A 315 1.16 31.05 -2.97
N GLU A 316 1.69 30.15 -2.13
CA GLU A 316 2.57 30.52 -1.01
C GLU A 316 3.90 31.08 -1.52
N VAL A 317 4.49 30.47 -2.56
CA VAL A 317 5.69 31.01 -3.24
C VAL A 317 5.40 32.40 -3.81
N ALA A 318 4.27 32.56 -4.50
CA ALA A 318 3.88 33.85 -5.05
C ALA A 318 3.66 34.91 -3.96
N ALA A 319 3.04 34.53 -2.84
CA ALA A 319 2.79 35.42 -1.72
C ALA A 319 4.11 35.88 -1.04
N GLU A 320 5.12 35.02 -0.92
CA GLU A 320 6.42 35.38 -0.31
C GLU A 320 7.14 36.50 -1.08
N VAL A 321 6.98 36.54 -2.40
CA VAL A 321 7.65 37.54 -3.27
C VAL A 321 6.77 38.73 -3.61
N HIS A 322 5.49 38.72 -3.22
CA HIS A 322 4.53 39.80 -3.50
C HIS A 322 4.63 40.91 -2.44
N SER A 323 4.39 42.16 -2.84
CA SER A 323 4.38 43.30 -1.92
C SER A 323 3.24 43.25 -0.90
N ASP A 324 2.17 42.53 -1.23
CA ASP A 324 1.01 42.27 -0.37
C ASP A 324 0.70 40.76 -0.36
N PRO A 325 1.32 39.99 0.55
CA PRO A 325 1.14 38.53 0.63
C PRO A 325 -0.30 38.12 0.99
N ASP A 326 -0.99 38.90 1.83
CA ASP A 326 -2.33 38.59 2.30
C ASP A 326 -3.36 38.72 1.17
N GLN A 327 -3.19 39.72 0.29
CA GLN A 327 -4.01 39.86 -0.89
C GLN A 327 -3.90 38.64 -1.83
N VAL A 328 -2.68 38.10 -2.04
CA VAL A 328 -2.48 36.90 -2.87
C VAL A 328 -3.23 35.71 -2.26
N ARG A 329 -3.06 35.47 -0.95
CA ARG A 329 -3.76 34.38 -0.23
C ARG A 329 -5.29 34.54 -0.29
N GLN A 330 -5.81 35.75 -0.13
CA GLN A 330 -7.25 36.01 -0.16
C GLN A 330 -7.84 35.77 -1.55
N ARG A 331 -7.20 36.29 -2.60
CA ARG A 331 -7.65 36.09 -3.98
C ARG A 331 -7.55 34.63 -4.40
N TRP A 332 -6.50 33.92 -3.97
CA TRP A 332 -6.36 32.49 -4.20
C TRP A 332 -7.54 31.71 -3.60
N ARG A 333 -7.89 31.96 -2.33
CA ARG A 333 -9.05 31.33 -1.67
C ARG A 333 -10.35 31.56 -2.44
N ALA A 334 -10.56 32.76 -2.98
CA ALA A 334 -11.76 33.06 -3.77
C ALA A 334 -11.84 32.26 -5.08
N ILE A 335 -10.70 32.08 -5.78
CA ILE A 335 -10.64 31.23 -6.99
C ILE A 335 -10.89 29.77 -6.62
N GLU A 336 -10.26 29.32 -5.53
CA GLU A 336 -10.39 27.97 -5.02
C GLU A 336 -11.84 27.63 -4.64
N ASP A 337 -12.51 28.47 -3.87
CA ASP A 337 -13.91 28.32 -3.49
C ASP A 337 -14.82 28.24 -4.74
N ALA A 338 -14.62 29.16 -5.70
CA ALA A 338 -15.37 29.18 -6.95
C ALA A 338 -15.13 27.93 -7.80
N PHE A 339 -13.88 27.43 -7.85
CA PHE A 339 -13.52 26.20 -8.54
C PHE A 339 -14.29 25.01 -7.96
N PHE A 340 -14.30 24.84 -6.63
CA PHE A 340 -14.98 23.72 -6.00
C PHE A 340 -16.49 23.72 -6.20
N ASP A 341 -17.11 24.90 -6.18
CA ASP A 341 -18.54 25.04 -6.44
C ASP A 341 -18.90 24.70 -7.89
N LYS A 342 -18.06 25.09 -8.86
CA LYS A 342 -18.26 24.72 -10.26
C LYS A 342 -17.98 23.22 -10.47
N TYR A 343 -16.89 22.68 -9.91
CA TYR A 343 -16.48 21.29 -10.04
C TYR A 343 -17.55 20.34 -9.48
N ARG A 344 -18.06 20.60 -8.27
CA ARG A 344 -19.13 19.77 -7.67
C ARG A 344 -20.37 19.70 -8.54
N ARG A 345 -20.81 20.83 -9.10
CA ARG A 345 -21.96 20.86 -10.01
C ARG A 345 -21.66 20.08 -11.29
N LYS A 346 -20.51 20.34 -11.91
CA LYS A 346 -20.11 19.67 -13.15
C LYS A 346 -20.01 18.16 -12.99
N VAL A 347 -19.39 17.67 -11.93
CA VAL A 347 -19.31 16.24 -11.63
C VAL A 347 -20.71 15.67 -11.36
N GLY A 348 -21.55 16.37 -10.60
CA GLY A 348 -22.93 15.95 -10.36
C GLY A 348 -23.73 15.79 -11.66
N GLU A 349 -23.66 16.77 -12.56
CA GLU A 349 -24.30 16.76 -13.87
C GLU A 349 -23.77 15.62 -14.76
N LEU A 350 -22.45 15.44 -14.82
CA LEU A 350 -21.83 14.42 -15.69
C LEU A 350 -22.09 12.98 -15.19
N LEU A 351 -22.32 12.80 -13.89
CA LEU A 351 -22.63 11.49 -13.30
C LEU A 351 -24.13 11.18 -13.25
N GLU A 352 -25.00 12.14 -13.57
CA GLU A 352 -26.45 11.95 -13.47
C GLU A 352 -26.94 10.84 -14.40
N GLY A 353 -27.71 9.91 -13.85
CA GLY A 353 -28.32 8.80 -14.60
C GLY A 353 -27.35 7.71 -15.08
N LYS A 354 -26.06 7.77 -14.72
CA LYS A 354 -25.06 6.78 -15.13
C LYS A 354 -25.16 5.49 -14.31
N VAL A 355 -25.14 4.33 -14.96
CA VAL A 355 -25.06 3.01 -14.32
C VAL A 355 -24.33 2.03 -15.24
N ARG A 356 -23.14 1.56 -14.84
CA ARG A 356 -22.28 0.65 -15.60
C ARG A 356 -22.13 1.06 -17.08
N ASP A 357 -21.83 2.33 -17.33
CA ASP A 357 -21.80 2.93 -18.68
C ASP A 357 -20.54 2.57 -19.50
N GLY A 358 -19.70 1.65 -18.96
CA GLY A 358 -18.53 1.09 -19.63
C GLY A 358 -17.45 2.10 -20.02
N MET A 359 -16.51 1.65 -20.85
CA MET A 359 -15.35 2.45 -21.25
C MET A 359 -15.74 3.71 -22.06
N ASN A 360 -16.67 3.60 -23.01
CA ASN A 360 -17.09 4.75 -23.82
C ASN A 360 -17.75 5.84 -22.98
N GLY A 361 -18.58 5.45 -21.99
CA GLY A 361 -19.19 6.39 -21.05
C GLY A 361 -18.13 7.07 -20.17
N LEU A 362 -17.13 6.30 -19.72
CA LEU A 362 -16.02 6.81 -18.92
C LEU A 362 -15.19 7.83 -19.70
N GLU A 363 -14.83 7.54 -20.95
CA GLU A 363 -14.09 8.46 -21.81
C GLU A 363 -14.86 9.77 -22.04
N ALA A 364 -16.17 9.70 -22.27
CA ALA A 364 -17.01 10.88 -22.42
C ALA A 364 -17.07 11.72 -21.13
N PHE A 365 -17.21 11.07 -19.98
CA PHE A 365 -17.18 11.70 -18.66
C PHE A 365 -15.84 12.42 -18.41
N LEU A 366 -14.74 11.73 -18.62
CA LEU A 366 -13.40 12.26 -18.37
C LEU A 366 -13.01 13.34 -19.38
N GLY A 367 -13.48 13.24 -20.63
CA GLY A 367 -13.35 14.30 -21.63
C GLY A 367 -14.10 15.57 -21.21
N GLY A 368 -15.34 15.43 -20.74
CA GLY A 368 -16.13 16.55 -20.22
C GLY A 368 -15.53 17.21 -18.98
N LEU A 369 -14.82 16.44 -18.15
CA LEU A 369 -14.09 16.95 -16.99
C LEU A 369 -12.81 17.69 -17.40
N GLY A 370 -12.07 17.17 -18.39
CA GLY A 370 -10.86 17.83 -18.91
C GLY A 370 -11.15 19.20 -19.51
N GLU A 371 -12.26 19.39 -20.22
CA GLU A 371 -12.66 20.71 -20.73
C GLU A 371 -12.97 21.70 -19.59
N PHE A 372 -13.52 21.21 -18.47
CA PHE A 372 -13.72 22.03 -17.28
C PHE A 372 -12.38 22.43 -16.63
N GLU A 373 -11.43 21.50 -16.51
CA GLU A 373 -10.11 21.78 -15.93
C GLU A 373 -9.29 22.77 -16.79
N LYS A 374 -9.34 22.66 -18.12
CA LYS A 374 -8.74 23.64 -19.03
C LYS A 374 -9.26 25.06 -18.77
N ALA A 375 -10.57 25.22 -18.60
CA ALA A 375 -11.17 26.51 -18.28
C ALA A 375 -10.72 27.02 -16.89
N ALA A 376 -10.60 26.13 -15.90
CA ALA A 376 -10.12 26.51 -14.57
C ALA A 376 -8.65 26.97 -14.57
N VAL A 377 -7.77 26.33 -15.36
CA VAL A 377 -6.37 26.77 -15.53
C VAL A 377 -6.31 28.13 -16.21
N ALA A 378 -7.21 28.41 -17.16
CA ALA A 378 -7.34 29.72 -17.79
C ALA A 378 -7.78 30.80 -16.78
N ASP A 379 -8.79 30.53 -15.94
CA ASP A 379 -9.23 31.43 -14.86
C ASP A 379 -8.06 31.81 -13.92
N VAL A 380 -7.22 30.84 -13.54
CA VAL A 380 -6.02 31.08 -12.70
C VAL A 380 -4.98 31.93 -13.42
N SER A 381 -4.73 31.64 -14.71
CA SER A 381 -3.77 32.39 -15.52
C SER A 381 -4.20 33.84 -15.74
N GLU A 382 -5.50 34.07 -15.98
CA GLU A 382 -6.08 35.41 -16.14
C GLU A 382 -5.99 36.23 -14.84
N ALA A 383 -6.14 35.58 -13.68
CA ALA A 383 -6.04 36.25 -12.39
C ALA A 383 -4.63 36.79 -12.09
N ARG A 384 -3.59 36.28 -12.78
CA ARG A 384 -2.16 36.64 -12.64
C ARG A 384 -1.65 36.58 -11.20
N LEU A 385 -2.24 35.74 -10.36
CA LEU A 385 -1.86 35.59 -8.94
C LEU A 385 -0.49 34.94 -8.75
N LEU A 386 -0.08 34.13 -9.71
CA LEU A 386 1.16 33.35 -9.67
C LEU A 386 2.30 34.03 -10.43
N GLN A 387 2.28 35.36 -10.53
CA GLN A 387 3.33 36.13 -11.19
C GLN A 387 4.46 36.51 -10.22
N GLY A 388 5.67 36.69 -10.75
CA GLY A 388 6.76 37.38 -10.05
C GLY A 388 7.79 36.50 -9.34
N PHE A 389 7.50 35.24 -9.03
CA PHE A 389 8.50 34.34 -8.43
C PHE A 389 9.46 33.76 -9.48
N THR A 390 10.64 33.34 -9.04
CA THR A 390 11.65 32.66 -9.86
C THR A 390 11.66 31.15 -9.59
N ARG A 391 12.33 30.37 -10.44
CA ARG A 391 12.55 28.93 -10.19
C ARG A 391 13.29 28.66 -8.87
N ASP A 392 14.20 29.56 -8.48
CA ASP A 392 14.94 29.42 -7.23
C ASP A 392 14.07 29.69 -6.00
N ASP A 393 13.05 30.54 -6.12
CA ASP A 393 12.04 30.72 -5.07
C ASP A 393 11.25 29.43 -4.84
N VAL A 394 10.81 28.75 -5.91
CA VAL A 394 10.14 27.44 -5.82
C VAL A 394 11.03 26.42 -5.12
N ARG A 395 12.29 26.29 -5.55
CA ARG A 395 13.25 25.35 -4.95
C ARG A 395 13.49 25.62 -3.47
N ARG A 396 13.62 26.90 -3.09
CA ARG A 396 13.81 27.31 -1.70
C ARG A 396 12.59 26.97 -0.86
N MET A 397 11.39 27.35 -1.32
CA MET A 397 10.14 27.10 -0.61
C MET A 397 9.87 25.62 -0.43
N VAL A 398 10.13 24.80 -1.45
CA VAL A 398 10.02 23.34 -1.36
C VAL A 398 10.93 22.82 -0.25
N LYS A 399 12.22 23.20 -0.23
CA LYS A 399 13.17 22.76 0.80
C LYS A 399 12.78 23.18 2.23
N THR A 400 12.18 24.35 2.40
CA THR A 400 11.72 24.82 3.72
C THR A 400 10.38 24.20 4.12
N SER A 401 9.49 23.91 3.17
CA SER A 401 8.13 23.42 3.38
C SER A 401 8.01 21.89 3.46
N LEU A 402 8.84 21.14 2.73
CA LEU A 402 8.86 19.66 2.70
C LEU A 402 9.03 19.06 4.09
N ARG A 403 9.90 19.65 4.92
CA ARG A 403 10.17 19.17 6.28
C ARG A 403 9.00 19.35 7.24
N GLN A 404 8.02 20.20 6.91
CA GLN A 404 6.96 20.58 7.85
C GLN A 404 5.54 20.27 7.40
N LYS A 405 5.20 20.32 6.09
CA LYS A 405 3.79 20.12 5.68
C LYS A 405 3.53 19.34 4.39
N TRP A 406 4.50 19.09 3.50
CA TRP A 406 4.29 18.32 2.26
C TRP A 406 5.28 17.18 2.20
N GLN A 407 4.92 16.05 2.80
CA GLN A 407 5.80 14.89 2.89
C GLN A 407 5.58 13.99 1.68
N VAL A 408 6.66 13.46 1.13
CA VAL A 408 6.61 12.32 0.22
C VAL A 408 6.11 11.11 1.00
N ARG A 409 5.37 10.22 0.33
CA ARG A 409 4.88 9.00 0.97
C ARG A 409 6.04 8.10 1.36
N ASP A 410 5.88 7.40 2.48
CA ASP A 410 6.85 6.42 2.94
C ASP A 410 7.17 5.43 1.82
N ALA A 411 8.44 5.06 1.70
CA ALA A 411 8.99 4.14 0.69
C ALA A 411 8.90 4.60 -0.80
N CYS A 412 8.22 5.70 -1.14
CA CYS A 412 8.14 6.20 -2.51
C CYS A 412 9.53 6.52 -3.10
N GLY A 413 10.36 7.26 -2.35
CA GLY A 413 11.73 7.58 -2.78
C GLY A 413 12.62 6.34 -2.94
N GLU A 414 12.45 5.33 -2.07
CA GLU A 414 13.15 4.04 -2.16
C GLU A 414 12.76 3.31 -3.46
N VAL A 415 11.46 3.29 -3.82
CA VAL A 415 10.98 2.66 -5.05
C VAL A 415 11.49 3.38 -6.30
N LEU A 416 11.41 4.71 -6.34
CA LEU A 416 11.92 5.50 -7.48
C LEU A 416 13.42 5.29 -7.68
N SER A 417 14.18 5.25 -6.58
CA SER A 417 15.62 4.96 -6.62
C SER A 417 15.89 3.53 -7.09
N GLY A 418 15.07 2.56 -6.65
CA GLY A 418 15.13 1.17 -7.08
C GLY A 418 14.86 0.98 -8.57
N LEU A 419 13.93 1.75 -9.16
CA LEU A 419 13.67 1.71 -10.60
C LEU A 419 14.89 2.17 -11.41
N LEU A 420 15.53 3.26 -10.96
CA LEU A 420 16.74 3.79 -11.58
C LEU A 420 17.94 2.84 -11.44
N SER A 421 18.13 2.22 -10.27
CA SER A 421 19.26 1.30 -10.04
C SER A 421 19.16 -0.01 -10.82
N HIS A 422 17.94 -0.40 -11.22
CA HIS A 422 17.67 -1.60 -12.02
C HIS A 422 17.47 -1.31 -13.52
N ASP A 423 17.82 -0.09 -13.99
CA ASP A 423 17.65 0.34 -15.37
C ASP A 423 16.22 0.16 -15.92
N VAL A 424 15.20 0.24 -15.05
CA VAL A 424 13.80 0.22 -15.45
C VAL A 424 13.40 1.63 -15.90
N PRO A 425 13.03 1.83 -17.18
CA PRO A 425 12.60 3.15 -17.64
C PRO A 425 11.40 3.63 -16.83
N ALA A 426 11.50 4.80 -16.22
CA ALA A 426 10.42 5.38 -15.43
C ALA A 426 10.22 6.85 -15.78
N SER A 427 8.96 7.30 -15.76
CA SER A 427 8.58 8.69 -16.10
C SER A 427 7.45 9.19 -15.21
N ILE A 428 7.48 10.48 -14.86
CA ILE A 428 6.37 11.15 -14.18
C ILE A 428 5.41 11.73 -15.21
N ILE A 429 4.11 11.47 -15.05
CA ILE A 429 3.03 12.03 -15.86
C ILE A 429 2.02 12.66 -14.91
N SER A 430 1.96 13.99 -14.84
CA SER A 430 1.15 14.69 -13.83
C SER A 430 0.45 15.94 -14.36
N VAL A 431 -0.75 16.22 -13.85
CA VAL A 431 -1.48 17.48 -14.11
C VAL A 431 -0.90 18.68 -13.35
N SER A 432 0.07 18.48 -12.46
CA SER A 432 0.72 19.52 -11.67
C SER A 432 1.29 20.65 -12.54
N TRP A 433 1.38 21.87 -11.97
CA TRP A 433 1.73 23.09 -12.71
C TRP A 433 3.21 23.46 -12.69
N SER A 434 4.06 22.69 -11.99
CA SER A 434 5.48 23.01 -11.87
C SER A 434 6.38 21.79 -11.94
N GLN A 435 7.04 21.64 -13.09
CA GLN A 435 8.09 20.64 -13.28
C GLN A 435 9.26 20.83 -12.29
N ASP A 436 9.68 22.08 -12.04
CA ASP A 436 10.74 22.40 -11.08
C ASP A 436 10.37 21.93 -9.65
N MET A 437 9.09 22.02 -9.27
CA MET A 437 8.60 21.57 -7.98
C MET A 437 8.64 20.05 -7.87
N ILE A 438 8.08 19.32 -8.84
CA ILE A 438 8.13 17.85 -8.90
C ILE A 438 9.58 17.37 -8.78
N HIS A 439 10.46 17.91 -9.62
CA HIS A 439 11.86 17.53 -9.65
C HIS A 439 12.54 17.75 -8.29
N THR A 440 12.32 18.90 -7.67
CA THR A 440 12.93 19.22 -6.37
C THR A 440 12.44 18.29 -5.26
N ILE A 441 11.14 18.00 -5.23
CA ILE A 441 10.52 17.13 -4.22
C ILE A 441 11.04 15.69 -4.36
N LEU A 442 10.99 15.14 -5.57
CA LEU A 442 11.40 13.76 -5.79
C LEU A 442 12.91 13.57 -5.65
N GLN A 443 13.73 14.55 -6.04
CA GLN A 443 15.17 14.51 -5.83
C GLN A 443 15.53 14.49 -4.34
N ASP A 444 14.86 15.30 -3.51
CA ASP A 444 15.07 15.31 -2.06
C ASP A 444 14.70 13.94 -1.45
N ALA A 445 13.58 13.37 -1.89
CA ALA A 445 13.12 12.06 -1.41
C ALA A 445 14.02 10.88 -1.83
N CYS A 446 14.63 10.93 -3.01
CA CYS A 446 15.55 9.89 -3.47
C CYS A 446 16.96 10.02 -2.88
N GLY A 447 17.30 11.19 -2.31
CA GLY A 447 18.64 11.45 -1.75
C GLY A 447 19.78 11.47 -2.78
N ALA A 448 19.46 11.41 -4.08
CA ALA A 448 20.41 11.39 -5.20
C ALA A 448 19.85 12.18 -6.40
N PRO A 449 20.69 12.62 -7.35
CA PRO A 449 20.22 13.28 -8.57
C PRO A 449 19.21 12.39 -9.31
N LEU A 450 18.00 12.92 -9.48
CA LEU A 450 16.90 12.21 -10.13
C LEU A 450 16.95 12.47 -11.63
N SER A 451 17.06 11.41 -12.42
CA SER A 451 17.06 11.48 -13.90
C SER A 451 15.77 10.91 -14.49
N LEU A 452 14.62 11.24 -13.88
CA LEU A 452 13.31 10.84 -14.37
C LEU A 452 12.74 11.91 -15.32
N PRO A 453 12.34 11.56 -16.55
CA PRO A 453 11.53 12.44 -17.39
C PRO A 453 10.22 12.83 -16.70
N ILE A 454 9.87 14.11 -16.76
CA ILE A 454 8.63 14.65 -16.18
C ILE A 454 7.80 15.29 -17.29
N THR A 455 6.58 14.80 -17.48
CA THR A 455 5.58 15.38 -18.38
C THR A 455 4.45 15.99 -17.55
N CYS A 456 4.42 17.31 -17.46
CA CYS A 456 3.39 18.04 -16.72
C CYS A 456 3.14 19.44 -17.32
N ASN A 457 2.26 20.22 -16.69
CA ASN A 457 2.13 21.64 -17.00
C ASN A 457 3.33 22.41 -16.46
N SER A 458 3.61 23.58 -17.04
CA SER A 458 4.73 24.41 -16.59
C SER A 458 4.40 25.90 -16.66
N PHE A 459 4.99 26.67 -15.75
CA PHE A 459 4.90 28.13 -15.78
C PHE A 459 5.71 28.72 -16.93
N SER A 460 5.17 29.76 -17.53
CA SER A 460 5.93 30.64 -18.42
C SER A 460 6.76 31.62 -17.60
N PHE A 461 8.05 31.75 -17.93
CA PHE A 461 8.98 32.69 -17.30
C PHE A 461 9.46 33.69 -18.33
N ARG A 462 9.63 34.95 -17.91
CA ARG A 462 10.20 35.97 -18.80
C ARG A 462 11.68 35.70 -19.04
N GLU A 463 12.15 35.99 -20.26
CA GLU A 463 13.54 35.76 -20.63
C GLU A 463 14.52 36.68 -19.90
N ASP A 464 14.11 37.91 -19.61
CA ASP A 464 14.95 38.97 -19.06
C ASP A 464 15.31 38.76 -17.58
N ASP A 465 14.32 38.45 -16.75
CA ASP A 465 14.48 38.38 -15.29
C ASP A 465 14.14 37.01 -14.69
N GLN A 466 13.76 36.03 -15.53
CA GLN A 466 13.40 34.67 -15.12
C GLN A 466 12.28 34.62 -14.08
N ARG A 467 11.40 35.64 -14.04
CA ARG A 467 10.21 35.65 -13.19
C ARG A 467 9.01 35.08 -13.93
N ALA A 468 8.16 34.38 -13.18
CA ALA A 468 6.92 33.81 -13.68
C ALA A 468 5.99 34.91 -14.20
N THR A 469 5.40 34.71 -15.37
CA THR A 469 4.45 35.65 -15.99
C THR A 469 3.04 35.53 -15.40
N GLY A 470 2.81 34.50 -14.58
CA GLY A 470 1.48 34.10 -14.11
C GLY A 470 0.69 33.26 -15.12
N GLU A 471 1.19 33.03 -16.34
CA GLU A 471 0.61 32.08 -17.30
C GLU A 471 1.09 30.65 -17.05
N ILE A 472 0.16 29.71 -17.18
CA ILE A 472 0.43 28.27 -17.12
C ILE A 472 0.34 27.70 -18.53
N SER A 473 1.43 27.10 -18.99
CA SER A 473 1.48 26.38 -20.24
C SER A 473 0.83 25.00 -20.07
N SER A 474 -0.44 24.95 -20.45
CA SER A 474 -1.37 23.86 -20.16
C SER A 474 -1.33 22.76 -21.23
N HIS A 475 -0.56 21.70 -20.97
CA HIS A 475 -0.41 20.55 -21.86
C HIS A 475 -1.05 19.27 -21.29
N MET A 476 -1.42 19.29 -20.00
CA MET A 476 -1.86 18.14 -19.23
C MET A 476 -3.02 18.54 -18.29
N THR A 477 -4.25 18.34 -18.71
CA THR A 477 -5.46 18.87 -18.02
C THR A 477 -6.47 17.81 -17.62
N GLY A 478 -6.07 16.55 -17.62
CA GLY A 478 -6.93 15.47 -17.17
C GLY A 478 -6.58 14.13 -17.79
N ALA A 479 -7.48 13.16 -17.66
CA ALA A 479 -7.21 11.77 -18.01
C ALA A 479 -6.89 11.53 -19.48
N VAL A 480 -7.52 12.28 -20.39
CA VAL A 480 -7.27 12.14 -21.83
C VAL A 480 -5.85 12.56 -22.20
N ASP A 481 -5.33 13.61 -21.55
CA ASP A 481 -3.95 14.06 -21.78
C ASP A 481 -2.94 13.07 -21.17
N LYS A 482 -3.22 12.55 -19.96
CA LYS A 482 -2.39 11.52 -19.32
C LYS A 482 -2.33 10.25 -20.16
N LEU A 483 -3.46 9.79 -20.70
CA LEU A 483 -3.53 8.67 -21.63
C LEU A 483 -2.67 8.91 -22.88
N ARG A 484 -2.75 10.11 -23.48
CA ARG A 484 -1.92 10.46 -24.64
C ARG A 484 -0.43 10.41 -24.31
N ALA A 485 -0.01 10.94 -23.16
CA ALA A 485 1.38 10.88 -22.72
C ALA A 485 1.84 9.44 -22.44
N PHE A 486 0.99 8.62 -21.82
CA PHE A 486 1.30 7.21 -21.56
C PHE A 486 1.44 6.41 -22.87
N ARG A 487 0.56 6.63 -23.86
CA ARG A 487 0.68 5.98 -25.18
C ARG A 487 1.96 6.36 -25.92
N ARG A 488 2.38 7.63 -25.87
CA ARG A 488 3.69 8.05 -26.41
C ARG A 488 4.84 7.34 -25.71
N LEU A 489 4.79 7.24 -24.38
CA LEU A 489 5.81 6.51 -23.62
C LEU A 489 5.82 5.01 -24.00
N ARG A 490 4.66 4.41 -24.26
CA ARG A 490 4.55 3.04 -24.76
C ARG A 490 5.13 2.88 -26.16
N GLU A 491 4.94 3.84 -27.06
CA GLU A 491 5.59 3.83 -28.38
C GLU A 491 7.12 3.93 -28.27
N GLU A 492 7.63 4.75 -27.34
CA GLU A 492 9.06 5.00 -27.17
C GLU A 492 9.80 3.91 -26.38
N LYS A 493 9.16 3.33 -25.35
CA LYS A 493 9.78 2.44 -24.37
C LYS A 493 9.15 1.05 -24.33
N GLY A 494 8.05 0.83 -25.05
CA GLY A 494 7.37 -0.45 -25.15
C GLY A 494 8.27 -1.53 -25.74
N ARG A 495 8.16 -2.74 -25.21
CA ARG A 495 8.89 -3.92 -25.65
C ARG A 495 7.90 -5.08 -25.70
N GLU A 496 7.88 -5.78 -26.82
CA GLU A 496 7.02 -6.94 -27.00
C GLU A 496 7.28 -7.99 -25.91
N GLY A 497 6.21 -8.53 -25.33
CA GLY A 497 6.28 -9.51 -24.23
C GLY A 497 6.68 -8.94 -22.86
N ARG A 498 6.80 -7.61 -22.71
CA ARG A 498 7.06 -6.94 -21.43
C ARG A 498 5.88 -6.07 -20.99
N LEU A 499 5.74 -5.93 -19.68
CA LEU A 499 4.63 -5.25 -19.02
C LEU A 499 4.91 -3.75 -18.84
N SER A 500 3.90 -2.93 -19.09
CA SER A 500 3.85 -1.52 -18.76
C SER A 500 3.03 -1.30 -17.49
N VAL A 501 3.53 -0.44 -16.61
CA VAL A 501 2.88 -0.13 -15.32
C VAL A 501 2.50 1.34 -15.30
N PHE A 502 1.30 1.65 -14.81
CA PHE A 502 0.92 3.02 -14.44
C PHE A 502 0.55 3.04 -12.95
N ILE A 503 1.05 4.02 -12.19
CA ILE A 503 0.74 4.19 -10.76
C ILE A 503 0.05 5.54 -10.57
N GLY A 504 -1.14 5.55 -9.99
CA GLY A 504 -1.93 6.75 -9.75
C GLY A 504 -2.86 6.64 -8.53
N ASP A 505 -3.62 7.68 -8.24
CA ASP A 505 -4.54 7.71 -7.09
C ASP A 505 -5.89 8.39 -7.37
N SER A 506 -6.08 8.94 -8.58
CA SER A 506 -7.18 9.87 -8.84
C SER A 506 -8.01 9.52 -10.09
N VAL A 507 -9.12 10.25 -10.27
CA VAL A 507 -9.97 10.17 -11.46
C VAL A 507 -9.20 10.55 -12.72
N THR A 508 -8.19 11.43 -12.61
CA THR A 508 -7.37 11.83 -13.75
C THR A 508 -6.46 10.71 -14.25
N ASP A 509 -6.26 9.65 -13.47
CA ASP A 509 -5.37 8.55 -13.82
C ASP A 509 -6.10 7.40 -14.52
N LEU A 510 -7.42 7.34 -14.42
CA LEU A 510 -8.22 6.16 -14.77
C LEU A 510 -7.97 5.64 -16.19
N LEU A 511 -7.88 6.52 -17.19
CA LEU A 511 -7.62 6.06 -18.57
C LEU A 511 -6.22 5.48 -18.72
N ALA A 512 -5.21 6.07 -18.07
CA ALA A 512 -3.84 5.56 -18.14
C ALA A 512 -3.68 4.28 -17.31
N LEU A 513 -4.37 4.16 -16.17
CA LEU A 513 -4.46 2.94 -15.37
C LEU A 513 -5.07 1.79 -16.17
N LEU A 514 -6.19 2.04 -16.87
CA LEU A 514 -6.87 1.03 -17.69
C LEU A 514 -6.13 0.68 -18.98
N GLU A 515 -5.29 1.58 -19.49
CA GLU A 515 -4.47 1.34 -20.68
C GLU A 515 -3.21 0.51 -20.35
N ALA A 516 -2.64 0.67 -19.15
CA ALA A 516 -1.46 -0.07 -18.69
C ALA A 516 -1.72 -1.58 -18.56
N ASP A 517 -0.67 -2.40 -18.70
CA ASP A 517 -0.80 -3.84 -18.42
C ASP A 517 -1.05 -4.05 -16.92
N ILE A 518 -0.38 -3.27 -16.06
CA ILE A 518 -0.66 -3.20 -14.63
C ILE A 518 -0.97 -1.74 -14.26
N GLY A 519 -2.25 -1.39 -14.18
CA GLY A 519 -2.71 -0.12 -13.62
C GLY A 519 -2.86 -0.21 -12.10
N ILE A 520 -1.95 0.41 -11.35
CA ILE A 520 -1.94 0.42 -9.88
C ILE A 520 -2.59 1.69 -9.34
N VAL A 521 -3.67 1.53 -8.59
CA VAL A 521 -4.33 2.62 -7.86
C VAL A 521 -3.99 2.58 -6.38
N LEU A 522 -3.46 3.67 -5.83
CA LEU A 522 -3.18 3.79 -4.40
C LEU A 522 -4.47 4.04 -3.62
N LYS A 523 -4.89 3.06 -2.80
CA LYS A 523 -6.12 3.11 -1.98
C LYS A 523 -5.82 2.99 -0.48
N ASP A 524 -4.83 3.74 -0.01
CA ASP A 524 -4.44 3.75 1.40
C ASP A 524 -5.30 4.69 2.26
N ALA A 525 -4.98 4.77 3.56
CA ALA A 525 -5.71 5.61 4.50
C ALA A 525 -5.67 7.12 4.16
N LEU A 526 -4.71 7.57 3.35
CA LEU A 526 -4.59 8.96 2.90
C LEU A 526 -5.46 9.23 1.67
N ASN A 527 -5.76 8.21 0.86
CA ASN A 527 -6.50 8.32 -0.40
C ASN A 527 -7.94 7.80 -0.34
N LYS A 528 -8.72 8.25 0.65
CA LYS A 528 -10.17 7.99 0.68
C LYS A 528 -10.92 8.92 -0.28
N ASN A 529 -10.87 8.61 -1.57
CA ASN A 529 -11.45 9.42 -2.62
C ASN A 529 -12.88 8.96 -2.98
N ASN A 530 -13.88 9.53 -2.31
CA ASN A 530 -15.29 9.26 -2.60
C ASN A 530 -15.68 9.49 -4.07
N THR A 531 -14.99 10.38 -4.80
CA THR A 531 -15.30 10.63 -6.21
C THR A 531 -14.74 9.52 -7.09
N LEU A 532 -13.49 9.11 -6.87
CA LEU A 532 -12.88 7.99 -7.59
C LEU A 532 -13.69 6.71 -7.40
N ASP A 533 -14.03 6.36 -6.15
CA ASP A 533 -14.80 5.15 -5.86
C ASP A 533 -16.20 5.18 -6.52
N LYS A 534 -16.83 6.35 -6.58
CA LYS A 534 -18.08 6.54 -7.32
C LYS A 534 -17.89 6.32 -8.81
N VAL A 535 -16.88 6.92 -9.43
CA VAL A 535 -16.60 6.77 -10.87
C VAL A 535 -16.31 5.30 -11.19
N ILE A 536 -15.45 4.65 -10.40
CA ILE A 536 -15.17 3.20 -10.52
C ILE A 536 -16.47 2.39 -10.54
N SER A 537 -17.36 2.62 -9.56
CA SER A 537 -18.64 1.91 -9.46
C SER A 537 -19.59 2.22 -10.62
N LEU A 538 -19.75 3.50 -10.98
CA LEU A 538 -20.70 3.95 -12.01
C LEU A 538 -20.30 3.53 -13.43
N TYR A 539 -19.01 3.30 -13.69
CA TYR A 539 -18.52 2.87 -15.00
C TYR A 539 -18.13 1.39 -15.06
N GLY A 540 -18.29 0.66 -13.95
CA GLY A 540 -18.04 -0.78 -13.92
C GLY A 540 -16.57 -1.14 -14.04
N ILE A 541 -15.68 -0.32 -13.46
CA ILE A 541 -14.27 -0.66 -13.32
C ILE A 541 -14.13 -1.66 -12.18
N ASP A 542 -13.49 -2.79 -12.47
CA ASP A 542 -13.19 -3.81 -11.48
C ASP A 542 -11.88 -3.46 -10.76
N VAL A 543 -11.92 -3.47 -9.42
CA VAL A 543 -10.74 -3.15 -8.61
C VAL A 543 -10.33 -4.40 -7.86
N GLN A 544 -9.17 -4.92 -8.21
CA GLN A 544 -8.63 -6.16 -7.66
C GLN A 544 -7.44 -5.87 -6.73
N PRO A 545 -7.11 -6.72 -5.76
CA PRO A 545 -5.89 -6.57 -4.97
C PRO A 545 -4.63 -6.66 -5.84
N LEU A 546 -3.58 -5.89 -5.52
CA LEU A 546 -2.33 -5.90 -6.30
C LEU A 546 -1.67 -7.28 -6.40
N VAL A 547 -1.81 -8.12 -5.36
CA VAL A 547 -1.29 -9.50 -5.39
C VAL A 547 -1.86 -10.32 -6.56
N ARG A 548 -3.08 -10.02 -7.04
CA ARG A 548 -3.66 -10.67 -8.24
C ARG A 548 -2.81 -10.39 -9.48
N ALA A 549 -2.35 -9.16 -9.68
CA ALA A 549 -1.47 -8.82 -10.81
C ALA A 549 -0.14 -9.58 -10.71
N ALA A 550 0.43 -9.67 -9.52
CA ALA A 550 1.67 -10.42 -9.29
C ALA A 550 1.51 -11.93 -9.57
N MET A 551 0.38 -12.52 -9.16
CA MET A 551 0.03 -13.92 -9.48
C MET A 551 -0.08 -14.15 -10.98
N ILE A 552 -0.75 -13.27 -11.71
CA ILE A 552 -0.92 -13.37 -13.17
C ILE A 552 0.45 -13.21 -13.88
N ALA A 553 1.25 -12.22 -13.47
CA ALA A 553 2.60 -12.01 -13.98
C ALA A 553 3.55 -13.17 -13.66
N GLN A 554 3.33 -13.88 -12.54
CA GLN A 554 4.06 -15.10 -12.20
C GLN A 554 3.73 -16.24 -13.16
N CYS A 555 2.44 -16.50 -13.44
CA CYS A 555 2.00 -17.59 -14.31
C CYS A 555 2.34 -17.39 -15.78
N GLY A 556 2.20 -16.17 -16.30
CA GLY A 556 2.39 -15.87 -17.73
C GLY A 556 3.79 -16.14 -18.28
N GLN A 557 4.78 -16.41 -17.42
CA GLN A 557 6.17 -16.68 -17.81
C GLN A 557 6.56 -18.16 -17.84
N GLU A 558 5.71 -19.05 -17.32
CA GLU A 558 5.99 -20.49 -17.28
C GLU A 558 5.46 -21.22 -18.51
N ALA A 559 4.47 -20.65 -19.18
CA ALA A 559 4.11 -21.08 -20.51
C ALA A 559 5.28 -20.72 -21.45
N ALA A 560 5.98 -21.72 -21.99
CA ALA A 560 7.04 -21.54 -22.98
C ALA A 560 6.58 -20.86 -24.30
N THR A 561 5.32 -20.43 -24.36
CA THR A 561 4.74 -19.62 -25.41
C THR A 561 4.79 -18.15 -25.00
N VAL A 562 5.31 -17.30 -25.88
CA VAL A 562 5.25 -15.83 -25.82
C VAL A 562 3.80 -15.37 -26.00
N THR A 563 2.88 -15.88 -25.18
CA THR A 563 1.52 -15.38 -25.11
C THR A 563 1.53 -14.20 -24.16
N PRO A 564 1.11 -13.01 -24.60
CA PRO A 564 1.02 -11.84 -23.74
C PRO A 564 0.23 -12.19 -22.48
N VAL A 565 0.70 -11.71 -21.33
CA VAL A 565 -0.07 -11.74 -20.10
C VAL A 565 -1.34 -10.94 -20.35
N SER A 566 -2.47 -11.62 -20.60
CA SER A 566 -3.72 -10.94 -20.87
C SER A 566 -4.37 -10.59 -19.54
N MET A 567 -4.26 -9.31 -19.18
CA MET A 567 -4.93 -8.78 -18.00
C MET A 567 -6.42 -8.62 -18.30
N PRO A 568 -7.32 -8.81 -17.31
CA PRO A 568 -8.74 -8.70 -17.55
C PRO A 568 -9.11 -7.27 -17.99
N PRO A 569 -10.03 -7.11 -18.96
CA PRO A 569 -10.47 -5.79 -19.38
C PRO A 569 -11.18 -5.07 -18.24
N MET A 570 -11.10 -3.74 -18.23
CA MET A 570 -11.74 -2.90 -17.20
C MET A 570 -11.26 -3.18 -15.76
N THR A 571 -10.07 -3.76 -15.58
CA THR A 571 -9.50 -4.05 -14.25
C THR A 571 -8.34 -3.13 -13.91
N ILE A 572 -8.32 -2.63 -12.68
CA ILE A 572 -7.17 -1.95 -12.06
C ILE A 572 -6.85 -2.61 -10.72
N TYR A 573 -5.64 -2.37 -10.20
CA TYR A 573 -5.11 -3.06 -9.03
C TYR A 573 -4.87 -2.11 -7.86
N ALA A 574 -5.52 -2.36 -6.73
CA ALA A 574 -5.37 -1.55 -5.53
C ALA A 574 -4.12 -1.94 -4.75
N ALA A 575 -3.31 -0.96 -4.40
CA ALA A 575 -2.19 -1.09 -3.47
C ALA A 575 -2.43 -0.27 -2.20
N ASP A 576 -2.02 -0.82 -1.05
CA ASP A 576 -2.14 -0.17 0.26
C ASP A 576 -1.02 0.84 0.54
N GLY A 577 -0.05 0.98 -0.35
CA GLY A 577 1.05 1.92 -0.25
C GLY A 577 2.26 1.55 -1.10
N TRP A 578 3.29 2.39 -1.06
CA TRP A 578 4.52 2.18 -1.82
C TRP A 578 5.36 1.00 -1.33
N ASP A 579 5.21 0.58 -0.07
CA ASP A 579 5.88 -0.63 0.42
C ASP A 579 5.43 -1.88 -0.35
N GLU A 580 4.14 -2.01 -0.63
CA GLU A 580 3.60 -3.13 -1.39
C GLU A 580 4.05 -3.10 -2.85
N ILE A 581 3.99 -1.91 -3.47
CA ILE A 581 4.49 -1.69 -4.83
C ILE A 581 5.98 -2.04 -4.90
N GLY A 582 6.78 -1.59 -3.94
CA GLY A 582 8.21 -1.87 -3.87
C GLY A 582 8.52 -3.35 -3.74
N VAL A 583 7.82 -4.06 -2.84
CA VAL A 583 7.99 -5.52 -2.71
C VAL A 583 7.56 -6.26 -3.99
N MET A 584 6.48 -5.86 -4.66
CA MET A 584 6.09 -6.46 -5.93
C MET A 584 7.17 -6.25 -7.01
N LEU A 585 7.71 -5.03 -7.09
CA LEU A 585 8.68 -4.65 -8.11
C LEU A 585 10.07 -5.25 -7.85
N PHE A 586 10.52 -5.31 -6.61
CA PHE A 586 11.92 -5.68 -6.28
C PHE A 586 12.07 -6.95 -5.45
N GLY A 587 10.97 -7.56 -5.01
CA GLY A 587 11.00 -8.81 -4.23
C GLY A 587 11.69 -8.64 -2.89
N ASN A 588 12.61 -9.56 -2.56
CA ASN A 588 13.29 -9.55 -1.26
C ASN A 588 14.35 -8.45 -1.11
N GLU A 589 14.78 -7.80 -2.19
CA GLU A 589 15.81 -6.76 -2.17
C GLU A 589 15.28 -5.38 -1.73
N PHE A 590 13.97 -5.23 -1.59
CA PHE A 590 13.30 -4.04 -1.05
C PHE A 590 13.27 -4.01 0.48
#